data_AF-A0A3A1WKF5-F1
#
_entry.id   AF-A0A3A1WKF5-F1
#
_cell.length_a   1.000
_cell.length_b   1.000
_cell.length_c   1.000
_cell.angle_alpha   90.00
_cell.angle_beta   90.00
_cell.angle_gamma   90.00
#
_symmetry.space_group_name_H-M   'P 1'
#
loop_
_entity.id
_entity.type
_entity.pdbx_description
1 polymer ?
#
loop_
_entity_poly.entity_id
_entity_poly.type
_entity_poly.pdbx_seq_one_letter_code
_entity_poly.pdbx_strand_id
1 'polypeptide(L)'
;MTDMAPRPLVRAQNALLAGPGGQVLVGTAIVLVMAAALDLMGRPLVCDCGAIRLWDGDPHSPGSSQQFADWYSALHVIYGVGLFLALVRARPHWPTSWLLLTALASSAVWELMENTPWIIALFGQAVGAPDYHGDSVLNAVGDTVFVAAGFLVARALPLRWTIALVLVLELAIAFAIRDGFVLGTLRLLGVSVPPV
;
A
#
# COMPACT_ATOMS: atom_id res chain seq x y z
N MET A 1 27.62 46.89 21.14
CA MET A 1 27.51 46.69 19.68
C MET A 1 27.89 45.26 19.36
N THR A 2 26.91 44.36 19.33
CA THR A 2 27.01 43.06 18.66
C THR A 2 25.69 42.88 17.95
N ASP A 3 25.70 43.30 16.69
CA ASP A 3 24.58 43.20 15.75
C ASP A 3 24.33 41.71 15.49
N MET A 4 23.29 41.16 16.11
CA MET A 4 22.88 39.78 15.92
C MET A 4 22.03 39.75 14.65
N ALA A 5 22.69 39.67 13.51
CA ALA A 5 22.02 39.46 12.23
C ALA A 5 21.08 38.23 12.35
N PRO A 6 19.81 38.33 11.92
CA PRO A 6 18.91 37.19 11.95
C PRO A 6 19.49 36.08 11.07
N ARG A 7 19.71 34.90 11.66
CA ARG A 7 20.04 33.69 10.90
C ARG A 7 19.02 33.56 9.77
N PRO A 8 19.43 33.44 8.49
CA PRO A 8 18.49 33.18 7.44
C PRO A 8 17.87 31.82 7.75
N LEU A 9 16.61 31.84 8.20
CA LEU A 9 15.79 30.64 8.31
C LEU A 9 15.91 29.92 6.98
N VAL A 10 16.29 28.65 7.05
CA VAL A 10 16.38 27.70 5.93
C VAL A 10 15.08 27.76 5.13
N ARG A 11 15.02 28.68 4.16
CA ARG A 11 13.91 28.89 3.24
C ARG A 11 14.37 28.48 1.85
N ALA A 12 15.06 27.34 1.77
CA ALA A 12 15.06 26.53 0.57
C ALA A 12 13.68 25.86 0.51
N GLN A 13 12.67 26.68 0.22
CA GLN A 13 11.34 26.21 -0.12
C GLN A 13 11.48 25.40 -1.40
N ASN A 14 11.41 24.08 -1.28
CA ASN A 14 11.41 23.16 -2.41
C ASN A 14 10.28 23.55 -3.37
N ALA A 15 10.59 24.34 -4.40
CA ALA A 15 9.62 24.87 -5.36
C ALA A 15 8.82 23.74 -6.04
N LEU A 16 9.45 22.57 -6.20
CA LEU A 16 8.83 21.33 -6.69
C LEU A 16 7.70 20.80 -5.80
N LEU A 17 7.73 20.99 -4.48
CA LEU A 17 6.68 20.50 -3.58
C LEU A 17 5.71 21.61 -3.13
N ALA A 18 5.98 22.86 -3.54
CA ALA A 18 5.20 24.03 -3.15
C ALA A 18 3.86 24.13 -3.88
N GLY A 19 3.74 23.55 -5.08
CA GLY A 19 2.53 23.58 -5.91
C GLY A 19 1.91 22.20 -6.16
N PRO A 20 0.61 22.12 -6.47
CA PRO A 20 -0.07 20.85 -6.78
C PRO A 20 0.58 20.08 -7.93
N GLY A 21 1.02 20.77 -8.99
CA GLY A 21 1.63 20.13 -10.16
C GLY A 21 2.92 19.38 -9.82
N GLY A 22 3.78 19.94 -8.98
CA GLY A 22 5.01 19.27 -8.59
C GLY A 22 4.79 18.16 -7.55
N GLN A 23 3.73 18.25 -6.73
CA GLN A 23 3.30 17.12 -5.88
C GLN A 23 2.80 15.94 -6.72
N VAL A 24 2.00 16.19 -7.75
CA VAL A 24 1.59 15.16 -8.71
C VAL A 24 2.81 14.53 -9.38
N LEU A 25 3.76 15.35 -9.86
CA LEU A 25 4.99 14.85 -10.47
C LEU A 25 5.77 13.91 -9.53
N VAL A 26 5.95 14.29 -8.26
CA VAL A 26 6.66 13.47 -7.29
C VAL A 26 5.89 12.18 -6.97
N GLY A 27 4.58 12.25 -6.79
CA GLY A 27 3.74 11.07 -6.59
C GLY A 27 3.83 10.10 -7.77
N THR A 28 3.72 10.60 -9.00
CA THR A 28 3.91 9.81 -10.21
C THR A 28 5.31 9.22 -10.30
N ALA A 29 6.35 9.99 -9.98
CA ALA A 29 7.72 9.50 -9.98
C ALA A 29 7.93 8.34 -8.99
N ILE A 30 7.33 8.40 -7.79
CA ILE A 30 7.39 7.30 -6.80
C ILE A 30 6.83 6.01 -7.40
N VAL A 31 5.63 6.07 -7.99
CA VAL A 31 4.97 4.90 -8.59
C VAL A 31 5.76 4.37 -9.79
N LEU A 32 6.29 5.25 -10.64
CA LEU A 32 7.10 4.84 -11.79
C LEU A 32 8.42 4.18 -11.37
N VAL A 33 9.09 4.70 -10.33
CA VAL A 33 10.31 4.09 -9.79
C VAL A 33 10.03 2.72 -9.20
N MET A 34 8.94 2.58 -8.44
CA MET A 34 8.47 1.29 -7.92
C MET A 34 8.21 0.30 -9.06
N ALA A 35 7.43 0.70 -10.07
CA ALA A 35 7.11 -0.15 -11.21
C ALA A 35 8.35 -0.59 -11.99
N ALA A 36 9.28 0.33 -12.25
CA ALA A 36 10.54 0.01 -12.92
C ALA A 36 11.42 -0.92 -12.07
N ALA A 37 11.47 -0.73 -10.75
CA ALA A 37 12.23 -1.60 -9.87
C ALA A 37 11.64 -3.02 -9.80
N LEU A 38 10.31 -3.17 -9.77
CA LEU A 38 9.65 -4.47 -9.83
C LEU A 38 9.90 -5.18 -11.17
N ASP A 39 9.82 -4.47 -12.29
CA ASP A 39 10.17 -5.02 -13.61
C ASP A 39 11.64 -5.50 -13.65
N LEU A 40 12.57 -4.71 -13.07
CA LEU A 40 13.98 -5.12 -12.91
C LEU A 40 14.17 -6.31 -11.97
N MET A 41 13.26 -6.54 -11.01
CA MET A 41 13.23 -7.74 -10.16
C MET A 41 12.64 -8.96 -10.89
N GLY A 42 12.21 -8.80 -12.15
CA GLY A 42 11.64 -9.87 -12.98
C GLY A 42 10.16 -10.10 -12.74
N ARG A 43 9.44 -9.15 -12.13
CA ARG A 43 7.98 -9.23 -11.97
C ARG A 43 7.30 -9.00 -13.33
N PRO A 44 6.26 -9.76 -13.68
CA PRO A 44 5.57 -9.56 -14.95
C PRO A 44 4.85 -8.21 -14.97
N LEU A 45 4.85 -7.51 -16.11
CA LEU A 45 4.20 -6.20 -16.21
C LEU A 45 2.68 -6.28 -16.00
N VAL A 46 2.06 -7.37 -16.45
CA VAL A 46 0.64 -7.67 -16.36
C VAL A 46 0.45 -9.18 -16.15
N CYS A 47 -0.76 -9.62 -15.82
CA CYS A 47 -1.07 -11.04 -15.70
C CYS A 47 -0.74 -11.85 -16.97
N ASP A 48 0.01 -12.94 -16.80
CA ASP A 48 0.28 -13.92 -17.87
C ASP A 48 -0.90 -14.87 -18.14
N CYS A 49 -2.03 -14.67 -17.44
CA CYS A 49 -3.24 -15.47 -17.55
C CYS A 49 -4.07 -15.21 -18.83
N GLY A 50 -3.55 -14.45 -19.79
CA GLY A 50 -4.17 -14.21 -21.10
C GLY A 50 -5.26 -13.15 -21.14
N ALA A 51 -5.54 -12.48 -20.01
CA ALA A 51 -6.48 -11.36 -19.95
C ALA A 51 -6.09 -10.38 -18.83
N ILE A 52 -6.33 -9.09 -19.08
CA ILE A 52 -6.25 -8.03 -18.07
C ILE A 52 -7.65 -7.73 -17.57
N ARG A 53 -7.83 -7.76 -16.25
CA ARG A 53 -9.07 -7.50 -15.54
C ARG A 53 -8.84 -6.45 -14.47
N LEU A 54 -9.90 -5.72 -14.15
CA LEU A 54 -9.90 -4.78 -13.03
C LEU A 54 -10.01 -5.46 -11.67
N TRP A 55 -10.51 -6.70 -11.62
CA TRP A 55 -10.77 -7.42 -10.40
C TRP A 55 -10.54 -8.92 -10.60
N ASP A 56 -9.89 -9.57 -9.62
CA ASP A 56 -9.91 -11.01 -9.41
C ASP A 56 -10.48 -11.36 -8.03
N GLY A 57 -11.50 -12.21 -8.01
CA GLY A 57 -12.19 -12.59 -6.78
C GLY A 57 -11.82 -13.97 -6.26
N ASP A 58 -11.02 -14.73 -6.99
CA ASP A 58 -10.63 -16.08 -6.63
C ASP A 58 -9.15 -16.11 -6.20
N PRO A 59 -8.86 -16.33 -4.89
CA PRO A 59 -7.50 -16.33 -4.36
C PRO A 59 -6.65 -17.51 -4.86
N HIS A 60 -7.25 -18.53 -5.47
CA HIS A 60 -6.55 -19.67 -6.06
C HIS A 60 -6.37 -19.54 -7.58
N SER A 61 -6.88 -18.46 -8.17
CA SER A 61 -6.74 -18.25 -9.60
C SER A 61 -5.32 -17.76 -9.93
N PRO A 62 -4.83 -18.02 -11.16
CA PRO A 62 -3.57 -17.43 -11.64
C PRO A 62 -3.64 -15.90 -11.79
N GLY A 63 -4.81 -15.28 -11.58
CA GLY A 63 -4.97 -13.83 -11.59
C GLY A 63 -4.87 -13.17 -10.21
N SER A 64 -4.87 -13.95 -9.11
CA SER A 64 -4.64 -13.43 -7.76
C SER A 64 -3.25 -12.77 -7.69
N SER A 65 -3.19 -11.56 -7.16
CA SER A 65 -1.99 -10.70 -7.15
C SER A 65 -1.44 -10.35 -8.54
N GLN A 66 -2.14 -10.70 -9.63
CA GLN A 66 -1.69 -10.42 -11.00
C GLN A 66 -2.62 -9.44 -11.74
N GLN A 67 -3.88 -9.34 -11.33
CA GLN A 67 -4.84 -8.39 -11.89
C GLN A 67 -4.75 -7.04 -11.20
N PHE A 68 -5.43 -6.01 -11.72
CA PHE A 68 -5.33 -4.67 -11.15
C PHE A 68 -5.77 -4.59 -9.68
N ALA A 69 -6.74 -5.41 -9.27
CA ALA A 69 -7.17 -5.49 -7.89
C ALA A 69 -7.68 -6.90 -7.55
N ASP A 70 -7.61 -7.25 -6.28
CA ASP A 70 -8.20 -8.45 -5.70
C ASP A 70 -8.56 -8.23 -4.22
N TRP A 71 -8.85 -9.31 -3.49
CA TRP A 71 -9.17 -9.22 -2.07
C TRP A 71 -8.06 -8.62 -1.20
N TYR A 72 -6.79 -8.77 -1.59
CA TYR A 72 -5.65 -8.19 -0.88
C TYR A 72 -5.58 -6.68 -1.11
N SER A 73 -6.03 -6.14 -2.24
CA SER A 73 -6.16 -4.69 -2.46
C SER A 73 -7.05 -3.99 -1.42
N ALA A 74 -8.01 -4.70 -0.82
CA ALA A 74 -8.79 -4.16 0.30
C ALA A 74 -7.96 -4.02 1.59
N LEU A 75 -6.94 -4.86 1.81
CA LEU A 75 -5.95 -4.68 2.87
C LEU A 75 -5.09 -3.44 2.63
N HIS A 76 -4.77 -3.11 1.38
CA HIS A 76 -4.07 -1.86 1.05
C HIS A 76 -4.89 -0.61 1.39
N VAL A 77 -6.22 -0.66 1.29
CA VAL A 77 -7.10 0.41 1.82
C VAL A 77 -6.92 0.56 3.34
N ILE A 78 -6.97 -0.55 4.09
CA ILE A 78 -6.76 -0.54 5.54
C ILE A 78 -5.35 -0.01 5.88
N TYR A 79 -4.33 -0.40 5.11
CA TYR A 79 -2.96 0.09 5.28
C TYR A 79 -2.88 1.59 5.06
N GLY A 80 -3.50 2.12 3.99
CA GLY A 80 -3.60 3.56 3.73
C GLY A 80 -4.31 4.34 4.83
N VAL A 81 -5.37 3.77 5.41
CA VAL A 81 -6.04 4.32 6.60
C VAL A 81 -5.06 4.40 7.77
N GLY A 82 -4.36 3.30 8.04
CA GLY A 82 -3.36 3.23 9.12
C GLY A 82 -2.25 4.25 8.95
N LEU A 83 -1.71 4.39 7.73
CA LEU A 83 -0.69 5.38 7.38
C LEU A 83 -1.18 6.81 7.62
N PHE A 84 -2.40 7.15 7.21
CA PHE A 84 -2.95 8.48 7.48
C PHE A 84 -2.98 8.79 8.98
N LEU A 85 -3.55 7.88 9.79
CA LEU A 85 -3.67 8.06 11.23
C LEU A 85 -2.29 8.16 11.92
N ALA A 86 -1.35 7.29 11.54
CA ALA A 86 0.00 7.28 12.06
C ALA A 86 0.77 8.56 11.69
N LEU A 87 0.71 8.97 10.43
CA LEU A 87 1.46 10.11 9.91
C LEU A 87 0.93 11.45 10.43
N VAL A 88 -0.39 11.63 10.54
CA VAL A 88 -0.97 12.85 11.16
C VAL A 88 -0.54 12.96 12.62
N ARG A 89 -0.44 11.85 13.35
CA ARG A 89 0.05 11.86 14.73
C ARG A 89 1.55 12.13 14.82
N ALA A 90 2.35 11.51 13.95
CA ALA A 90 3.81 11.61 13.98
C ALA A 90 4.34 12.95 13.43
N ARG A 91 3.62 13.54 12.46
CA ARG A 91 3.99 14.75 11.73
C ARG A 91 2.78 15.72 11.61
N PRO A 92 2.20 16.20 12.72
CA PRO A 92 0.96 16.99 12.70
C PRO A 92 1.07 18.33 11.97
N HIS A 93 2.29 18.86 11.80
CA HIS A 93 2.56 20.12 11.13
C HIS A 93 2.80 19.98 9.62
N TRP A 94 2.87 18.75 9.10
CA TRP A 94 3.09 18.55 7.67
C TRP A 94 1.80 18.83 6.88
N PRO A 95 1.90 19.44 5.68
CA PRO A 95 0.75 19.55 4.80
C PRO A 95 0.27 18.15 4.42
N THR A 96 -1.04 17.99 4.21
CA THR A 96 -1.62 16.70 3.78
C THR A 96 -0.92 16.11 2.55
N SER A 97 -0.45 16.93 1.62
CA SER A 97 0.27 16.45 0.44
C SER A 97 1.57 15.72 0.80
N TRP A 98 2.33 16.21 1.78
CA TRP A 98 3.54 15.53 2.25
C TRP A 98 3.21 14.22 2.95
N LEU A 99 2.12 14.19 3.71
CA LEU A 99 1.62 12.96 4.33
C LEU A 99 1.23 11.93 3.27
N LEU A 100 0.52 12.34 2.21
CA LEU A 100 0.13 11.47 1.11
C LEU A 100 1.35 10.97 0.32
N LEU A 101 2.30 11.85 -0.01
CA LEU A 101 3.54 11.45 -0.69
C LEU A 101 4.36 10.46 0.14
N THR A 102 4.35 10.62 1.47
CA THR A 102 4.99 9.67 2.39
C THR A 102 4.25 8.34 2.41
N ALA A 103 2.92 8.35 2.38
CA ALA A 103 2.12 7.14 2.30
C ALA A 103 2.38 6.38 0.97
N LEU A 104 2.45 7.08 -0.16
CA LEU A 104 2.81 6.49 -1.45
C LEU A 104 4.22 5.91 -1.45
N ALA A 105 5.19 6.62 -0.86
CA ALA A 105 6.56 6.11 -0.72
C ALA A 105 6.61 4.87 0.19
N SER A 106 5.82 4.86 1.27
CA SER A 106 5.69 3.69 2.16
C SER A 106 5.09 2.49 1.44
N SER A 107 4.04 2.71 0.62
CA SER A 107 3.46 1.69 -0.26
C SER A 107 4.53 1.13 -1.20
N ALA A 108 5.25 2.01 -1.93
CA ALA A 108 6.27 1.59 -2.86
C ALA A 108 7.39 0.76 -2.20
N VAL A 109 7.80 1.12 -0.98
CA VAL A 109 8.77 0.32 -0.21
C VAL A 109 8.18 -1.05 0.15
N TRP A 110 6.91 -1.10 0.58
CA TRP A 110 6.22 -2.35 0.87
C TRP A 110 6.14 -3.26 -0.35
N GLU A 111 5.65 -2.76 -1.50
CA GLU A 111 5.54 -3.53 -2.75
C GLU A 111 6.89 -4.15 -3.16
N LEU A 112 7.98 -3.37 -3.05
CA LEU A 112 9.32 -3.87 -3.37
C LEU A 112 9.80 -4.93 -2.38
N MET A 113 9.49 -4.77 -1.09
CA MET A 113 9.86 -5.74 -0.05
C MET A 113 9.05 -7.04 -0.18
N GLU A 114 7.75 -6.91 -0.39
CA GLU A 114 6.79 -7.99 -0.57
C GLU A 114 7.18 -8.89 -1.74
N ASN A 115 7.64 -8.29 -2.83
CA ASN A 115 8.06 -9.00 -4.03
C ASN A 115 9.49 -9.56 -3.97
N THR A 116 10.15 -9.54 -2.81
CA THR A 116 11.44 -10.23 -2.63
C THR A 116 11.23 -11.74 -2.42
N PRO A 117 12.21 -12.59 -2.81
CA PRO A 117 12.10 -14.04 -2.60
C PRO A 117 11.83 -14.45 -1.16
N TRP A 118 12.31 -13.65 -0.19
CA TRP A 118 12.12 -13.94 1.22
C TRP A 118 10.68 -13.73 1.69
N ILE A 119 10.05 -12.58 1.34
CA ILE A 119 8.66 -12.32 1.73
C ILE A 119 7.68 -13.21 0.95
N ILE A 120 7.92 -13.43 -0.35
CA ILE A 120 7.11 -14.36 -1.14
C ILE A 120 7.10 -15.75 -0.49
N ALA A 121 8.28 -16.26 -0.10
CA ALA A 121 8.36 -17.55 0.59
C ALA A 121 7.67 -17.53 1.96
N LEU A 122 7.79 -16.43 2.71
CA LEU A 122 7.14 -16.29 4.01
C LEU A 122 5.60 -16.39 3.91
N PHE A 123 4.99 -15.71 2.93
CA PHE A 123 3.54 -15.76 2.71
C PHE A 123 3.09 -17.07 2.07
N GLY A 124 3.79 -17.55 1.03
CA GLY A 124 3.41 -18.77 0.31
C GLY A 124 3.63 -20.06 1.12
N GLN A 125 4.45 -20.04 2.17
CA GLN A 125 4.66 -21.19 3.05
C GLN A 125 3.87 -21.10 4.36
N ALA A 126 3.08 -20.04 4.56
CA ALA A 126 2.25 -19.89 5.75
C ALA A 126 1.16 -20.97 5.77
N VAL A 127 0.89 -21.53 6.95
CA VAL A 127 -0.03 -22.67 7.07
C VAL A 127 -1.43 -22.29 6.57
N GLY A 128 -1.87 -22.98 5.51
CA GLY A 128 -3.18 -22.81 4.89
C GLY A 128 -3.38 -21.51 4.11
N ALA A 129 -2.30 -20.76 3.83
CA ALA A 129 -2.34 -19.64 2.90
C ALA A 129 -2.44 -20.14 1.45
N PRO A 130 -3.00 -19.33 0.52
CA PRO A 130 -2.95 -19.63 -0.91
C PRO A 130 -1.51 -19.64 -1.44
N ASP A 131 -1.32 -20.27 -2.60
CA ASP A 131 -0.05 -20.20 -3.31
C ASP A 131 0.22 -18.75 -3.74
N TYR A 132 1.26 -18.15 -3.16
CA TYR A 132 1.68 -16.79 -3.45
C TYR A 132 3.00 -16.77 -4.20
N HIS A 133 3.04 -16.06 -5.33
CA HIS A 133 4.20 -15.97 -6.21
C HIS A 133 4.70 -14.53 -6.40
N GLY A 134 4.27 -13.62 -5.53
CA GLY A 134 4.47 -12.18 -5.70
C GLY A 134 3.43 -11.56 -6.63
N ASP A 135 3.52 -10.24 -6.80
CA ASP A 135 2.58 -9.44 -7.57
C ASP A 135 3.07 -9.15 -8.98
N SER A 136 2.16 -8.91 -9.91
CA SER A 136 2.52 -8.24 -11.16
C SER A 136 2.78 -6.74 -10.92
N VAL A 137 3.50 -6.08 -11.83
CA VAL A 137 3.68 -4.62 -11.76
C VAL A 137 2.34 -3.87 -11.81
N LEU A 138 1.38 -4.37 -12.60
CA LEU A 138 0.02 -3.82 -12.66
C LEU A 138 -0.69 -3.89 -11.31
N ASN A 139 -0.58 -5.02 -10.61
CA ASN A 139 -1.20 -5.25 -9.31
C ASN A 139 -0.58 -4.33 -8.24
N ALA A 140 0.75 -4.29 -8.13
CA ALA A 140 1.44 -3.40 -7.19
C ALA A 140 1.10 -1.90 -7.40
N VAL A 141 0.92 -1.47 -8.66
CA VAL A 141 0.42 -0.13 -8.98
C VAL A 141 -1.02 0.06 -8.50
N GLY A 142 -1.87 -0.93 -8.73
CA GLY A 142 -3.25 -0.98 -8.23
C GLY A 142 -3.28 -0.87 -6.70
N ASP A 143 -2.54 -1.70 -5.99
CA ASP A 143 -2.45 -1.73 -4.54
C ASP A 143 -1.97 -0.39 -3.97
N THR A 144 -1.00 0.26 -4.62
CA THR A 144 -0.60 1.63 -4.28
C THR A 144 -1.74 2.66 -4.48
N VAL A 145 -2.59 2.49 -5.50
CA VAL A 145 -3.82 3.29 -5.67
C VAL A 145 -4.80 3.03 -4.52
N PHE A 146 -4.97 1.78 -4.07
CA PHE A 146 -5.82 1.45 -2.93
C PHE A 146 -5.27 2.00 -1.61
N VAL A 147 -3.95 2.05 -1.40
CA VAL A 147 -3.33 2.79 -0.29
C VAL A 147 -3.70 4.26 -0.33
N ALA A 148 -3.58 4.91 -1.49
CA ALA A 148 -3.96 6.31 -1.65
C ALA A 148 -5.45 6.53 -1.36
N ALA A 149 -6.32 5.63 -1.83
CA ALA A 149 -7.75 5.67 -1.57
C ALA A 149 -8.06 5.56 -0.07
N GLY A 150 -7.47 4.58 0.63
CA GLY A 150 -7.63 4.42 2.08
C GLY A 150 -7.16 5.63 2.88
N PHE A 151 -6.02 6.21 2.49
CA PHE A 151 -5.50 7.45 3.08
C PHE A 151 -6.50 8.61 2.92
N LEU A 152 -7.01 8.82 1.71
CA LEU A 152 -7.94 9.92 1.42
C LEU A 152 -9.29 9.74 2.11
N VAL A 153 -9.78 8.50 2.20
CA VAL A 153 -10.99 8.16 2.95
C VAL A 153 -10.81 8.44 4.44
N ALA A 154 -9.69 8.00 5.04
CA ALA A 154 -9.40 8.27 6.44
C ALA A 154 -9.30 9.77 6.75
N ARG A 155 -8.83 10.57 5.79
CA ARG A 155 -8.82 12.03 5.88
C ARG A 155 -10.21 12.64 5.86
N ALA A 156 -11.10 12.09 5.04
CA ALA A 156 -12.44 12.63 4.82
C ALA A 156 -13.44 12.22 5.91
N LEU A 157 -13.25 11.05 6.52
CA LEU A 157 -14.21 10.48 7.46
C LEU A 157 -13.86 10.78 8.94
N PRO A 158 -14.87 10.97 9.80
CA PRO A 158 -14.70 10.93 11.25
C PRO A 158 -14.15 9.57 11.71
N LEU A 159 -13.34 9.57 12.77
CA LEU A 159 -12.66 8.36 13.28
C LEU A 159 -13.60 7.15 13.48
N ARG A 160 -14.82 7.35 13.98
CA ARG A 160 -15.80 6.26 14.16
C ARG A 160 -16.15 5.53 12.86
N TRP A 161 -16.25 6.26 11.76
CA TRP A 161 -16.57 5.69 10.44
C TRP A 161 -15.33 5.06 9.80
N THR A 162 -14.15 5.63 10.05
CA THR A 162 -12.87 5.01 9.68
C THR A 162 -12.67 3.66 10.39
N ILE A 163 -12.96 3.58 11.69
CA ILE A 163 -12.91 2.31 12.45
C ILE A 163 -13.94 1.32 11.90
N ALA A 164 -15.18 1.76 11.67
CA ALA A 164 -16.22 0.89 11.10
C ALA A 164 -15.81 0.35 9.72
N LEU A 165 -15.22 1.18 8.86
CA LEU A 165 -14.70 0.76 7.55
C LEU A 165 -13.63 -0.31 7.68
N VAL A 166 -12.61 -0.11 8.52
CA VAL A 166 -11.55 -1.10 8.73
C VAL A 166 -12.12 -2.43 9.20
N LEU A 167 -13.04 -2.40 10.18
CA LEU A 167 -13.68 -3.63 10.67
C LEU A 167 -14.50 -4.33 9.59
N VAL A 168 -15.26 -3.59 8.78
CA VAL A 168 -16.05 -4.17 7.69
C VAL A 168 -15.15 -4.80 6.63
N LEU A 169 -14.08 -4.13 6.22
CA LEU A 169 -13.14 -4.67 5.24
C LEU A 169 -12.44 -5.92 5.77
N GLU A 170 -11.92 -5.87 7.00
CA GLU A 170 -11.26 -7.01 7.64
C GLU A 170 -12.20 -8.22 7.74
N LEU A 171 -13.46 -8.02 8.16
CA LEU A 171 -14.45 -9.09 8.22
C LEU A 171 -14.87 -9.59 6.84
N ALA A 172 -14.98 -8.71 5.84
CA ALA A 172 -15.34 -9.10 4.48
C ALA A 172 -14.26 -10.01 3.86
N ILE A 173 -12.98 -9.66 4.04
CA ILE A 173 -11.84 -10.46 3.55
C ILE A 173 -11.77 -11.79 4.31
N ALA A 174 -11.90 -11.76 5.64
CA ALA A 174 -11.90 -12.97 6.46
C ALA A 174 -13.06 -13.92 6.09
N PHE A 175 -14.22 -13.39 5.71
CA PHE A 175 -15.34 -14.20 5.24
C PHE A 175 -15.15 -14.71 3.82
N ALA A 176 -14.65 -13.87 2.91
CA ALA A 176 -14.52 -14.19 1.50
C ALA A 176 -13.38 -15.17 1.21
N ILE A 177 -12.22 -14.96 1.83
CA ILE A 177 -10.99 -15.69 1.53
C ILE A 177 -10.29 -16.23 2.77
N ARG A 178 -10.93 -16.26 3.94
CA ARG A 178 -10.34 -16.82 5.19
C ARG A 178 -8.96 -16.23 5.52
N ASP A 179 -8.72 -15.00 5.13
CA ASP A 179 -7.46 -14.30 5.30
C ASP A 179 -7.69 -12.84 5.73
N GLY A 180 -6.63 -12.07 5.90
CA GLY A 180 -6.66 -10.67 6.31
C GLY A 180 -5.52 -10.32 7.25
N PHE A 181 -5.48 -9.11 7.80
CA PHE A 181 -4.39 -8.75 8.71
C PHE A 181 -4.37 -9.63 9.97
N VAL A 182 -5.53 -9.89 10.58
CA VAL A 182 -5.63 -10.70 11.79
C VAL A 182 -5.33 -12.17 11.49
N LEU A 183 -6.03 -12.74 10.49
CA LEU A 183 -5.88 -14.16 10.16
C LEU A 183 -4.49 -14.46 9.57
N GLY A 184 -3.99 -13.63 8.66
CA GLY A 184 -2.65 -13.74 8.10
C GLY A 184 -1.56 -13.61 9.16
N THR A 185 -1.66 -12.66 10.09
CA THR A 185 -0.71 -12.55 11.22
C THR A 185 -0.73 -13.81 12.08
N LEU A 186 -1.91 -14.36 12.38
CA LEU A 186 -2.02 -15.62 13.14
C LEU A 186 -1.34 -16.78 12.41
N ARG A 187 -1.52 -16.90 11.08
CA ARG A 187 -0.82 -17.92 10.27
C ARG A 187 0.70 -17.76 10.34
N LEU A 188 1.20 -16.54 10.21
CA LEU A 188 2.64 -16.25 10.30
C LEU A 188 3.24 -16.58 11.68
N LEU A 189 2.43 -16.47 12.74
CA LEU A 189 2.81 -16.86 14.10
C LEU A 189 2.65 -18.37 14.36
N GLY A 190 2.27 -19.16 13.36
CA GLY A 190 2.11 -20.61 13.46
C GLY A 190 0.80 -21.06 14.10
N VAL A 191 -0.19 -20.17 14.23
CA VAL A 191 -1.53 -20.53 14.70
C VAL A 191 -2.33 -21.11 13.53
N SER A 192 -2.87 -22.32 13.72
CA SER A 192 -3.70 -22.97 12.71
C SER A 192 -5.01 -22.19 12.49
N VAL A 193 -5.14 -21.58 11.32
CA VAL A 193 -6.36 -20.96 10.81
C VAL A 193 -6.96 -21.87 9.75
N PRO A 194 -8.30 -22.00 9.63
CA PRO A 194 -8.90 -22.76 8.54
C PRO A 194 -8.36 -22.30 7.18
N PRO A 195 -8.02 -23.21 6.27
CA PRO A 195 -7.48 -22.85 4.96
C PRO A 195 -8.50 -22.04 4.15
N VAL A 196 -7.95 -21.26 3.21
CA VAL A 196 -8.69 -20.50 2.19
C VAL A 196 -9.44 -21.44 1.26
#